data_AF-A0A1G7KN16-F1
#
_entry.id   AF-A0A1G7KN16-F1
#
_cell.length_a   1.000
_cell.length_b   1.000
_cell.length_c   1.000
_cell.angle_alpha   90.00
_cell.angle_beta   90.00
_cell.angle_gamma   90.00
#
_symmetry.space_group_name_H-M   'P 1'
#
loop_
_entity.id
_entity.type
_entity.pdbx_description
1 polymer ?
#
loop_
_entity_poly.entity_id
_entity_poly.type
_entity_poly.pdbx_seq_one_letter_code
_entity_poly.pdbx_strand_id
1 'polypeptide(L)'
;MLRMQAITLVTTAYALLGLLFVAFCFSAIGMWHLGYGWHDQQRFYQILLLCACAPLAALLPQAALSGAALLLLAGLFTLGLYSSLLAAWPEWALREWSRYVGLLLLALVASGLRVRAAWEYFILWAMAAVGFIHAYQFLVYYLMAFVTGIRMLDADILFSGFSNPRFFGQFQVMLLPVMALLIEKCRQQRRTAIALLLGLALVTQWCIAFTLGGRGMWLGLLVGHLALLLVNYRLWRILALQVGAALLGCLLFLLLFKLIPQWLELDPILRDNLRAGLSGRERIWQMAWEMALVNPWLGVGPMHYSAVYNPIAAHPHQVVLQWLAEWGFPAAFMALALGVWGLQHSVRHLRAVASNELDAGLWLAILGALVLAQVDGVFVMPYTETWLALLIGIALARWAKPATPLLAQQLACAIVAIPVLVVLGKVLINEAPGLFQDYNVHMGVQRIDGAPRFWSQGWIPNRGVAD
;
A
#
# COMPACT_ATOMS: atom_id res chain seq x y z
N MET A 1 0.26 2.23 -42.20
CA MET A 1 -0.03 0.90 -41.62
C MET A 1 0.73 0.67 -40.31
N LEU A 2 2.07 0.75 -40.28
CA LEU A 2 2.90 0.54 -39.08
C LEU A 2 2.56 1.45 -37.88
N ARG A 3 2.33 2.75 -38.11
CA ARG A 3 1.94 3.70 -37.05
C ARG A 3 0.57 3.40 -36.44
N MET A 4 -0.37 2.90 -37.26
CA MET A 4 -1.69 2.45 -36.78
C MET A 4 -1.56 1.21 -35.91
N GLN A 5 -0.77 0.21 -36.34
CA GLN A 5 -0.53 -1.01 -35.56
C GLN A 5 0.13 -0.72 -34.20
N ALA A 6 1.10 0.19 -34.16
CA ALA A 6 1.74 0.61 -32.90
C ALA A 6 0.77 1.30 -31.93
N ILE A 7 -0.14 2.15 -32.44
CA ILE A 7 -1.18 2.81 -31.62
C ILE A 7 -2.16 1.77 -31.06
N THR A 8 -2.55 0.77 -31.86
CA THR A 8 -3.45 -0.30 -31.42
C THR A 8 -2.81 -1.12 -30.31
N LEU A 9 -1.55 -1.54 -30.45
CA LEU A 9 -0.84 -2.35 -29.45
C LEU A 9 -0.73 -1.63 -28.10
N VAL A 10 -0.32 -0.35 -28.11
CA VAL A 10 -0.21 0.46 -26.89
C VAL A 10 -1.57 0.61 -26.22
N THR A 11 -2.63 0.84 -27.00
CA THR A 11 -3.99 0.97 -26.46
C THR A 11 -4.48 -0.32 -25.82
N THR A 12 -4.25 -1.47 -26.46
CA THR A 12 -4.56 -2.79 -25.92
C THR A 12 -3.80 -3.07 -24.63
N ALA A 13 -2.51 -2.71 -24.56
CA ALA A 13 -1.70 -2.87 -23.35
C ALA A 13 -2.26 -2.08 -22.15
N TYR A 14 -2.64 -0.81 -22.37
CA TYR A 14 -3.27 0.00 -21.32
C TYR A 14 -4.65 -0.53 -20.93
N ALA A 15 -5.43 -1.06 -21.88
CA ALA A 15 -6.72 -1.68 -21.57
C ALA A 15 -6.56 -2.93 -20.68
N LEU A 16 -5.59 -3.79 -20.99
CA LEU A 16 -5.27 -4.96 -20.17
C LEU A 16 -4.81 -4.55 -18.76
N LEU A 17 -3.89 -3.59 -18.66
CA LEU A 17 -3.45 -3.07 -17.37
C LEU A 17 -4.61 -2.43 -16.58
N GLY A 18 -5.50 -1.71 -17.27
CA GLY A 18 -6.70 -1.14 -16.68
C GLY A 18 -7.63 -2.22 -16.11
N LEU A 19 -7.86 -3.30 -16.84
CA LEU A 19 -8.69 -4.43 -16.37
C LEU A 19 -8.08 -5.11 -15.14
N LEU A 20 -6.77 -5.41 -15.17
CA LEU A 20 -6.07 -6.02 -14.04
C LEU A 20 -6.01 -5.09 -12.83
N PHE A 21 -5.83 -3.79 -13.05
CA PHE A 21 -5.89 -2.78 -12.01
C PHE A 21 -7.28 -2.70 -11.35
N VAL A 22 -8.36 -2.77 -12.15
CA VAL A 22 -9.73 -2.83 -11.62
C VAL A 22 -9.92 -4.12 -10.80
N ALA A 23 -9.49 -5.27 -11.31
CA ALA A 23 -9.54 -6.52 -10.56
C ALA A 23 -8.78 -6.42 -9.21
N PHE A 24 -7.59 -5.82 -9.23
CA PHE A 24 -6.84 -5.52 -8.01
C PHE A 24 -7.61 -4.58 -7.07
N CYS A 25 -8.20 -3.47 -7.56
CA CYS A 25 -8.96 -2.54 -6.73
C CYS A 25 -10.10 -3.25 -5.99
N PHE A 26 -10.86 -4.08 -6.70
CA PHE A 26 -12.02 -4.77 -6.15
C PHE A 26 -11.67 -6.05 -5.37
N SER A 27 -10.39 -6.47 -5.35
CA SER A 27 -9.92 -7.56 -4.48
C SER A 27 -10.08 -7.28 -2.98
N ALA A 28 -10.29 -6.01 -2.60
CA ALA A 28 -10.63 -5.60 -1.24
C ALA A 28 -12.15 -5.48 -0.99
N ILE A 29 -13.01 -5.66 -2.00
CA ILE A 29 -14.47 -5.44 -1.86
C ILE A 29 -15.23 -6.74 -1.61
N GLY A 30 -14.83 -7.83 -2.28
CA GLY A 30 -15.50 -9.13 -2.18
C GLY A 30 -14.51 -10.28 -2.37
N MET A 31 -14.81 -11.43 -1.78
CA MET A 31 -14.03 -12.66 -1.97
C MET A 31 -14.49 -13.37 -3.24
N TRP A 32 -13.54 -13.70 -4.11
CA TRP A 32 -13.79 -14.31 -5.42
C TRP A 32 -13.19 -15.71 -5.53
N HIS A 33 -12.21 -16.04 -4.68
CA HIS A 33 -11.56 -17.35 -4.66
C HIS A 33 -11.96 -18.12 -3.40
N LEU A 34 -12.59 -19.27 -3.59
CA LEU A 34 -12.93 -20.19 -2.49
C LEU A 34 -11.65 -20.65 -1.79
N GLY A 35 -11.66 -20.58 -0.46
CA GLY A 35 -10.52 -20.97 0.37
C GLY A 35 -9.41 -19.91 0.51
N TYR A 36 -9.45 -18.80 -0.22
CA TYR A 36 -8.49 -17.72 0.00
C TYR A 36 -8.90 -16.88 1.21
N GLY A 37 -7.91 -16.27 1.89
CA GLY A 37 -8.15 -15.12 2.76
C GLY A 37 -8.06 -13.80 1.99
N TRP A 38 -8.52 -12.70 2.61
CA TRP A 38 -8.44 -11.35 2.03
C TRP A 38 -7.01 -10.98 1.58
N HIS A 39 -6.01 -11.27 2.43
CA HIS A 39 -4.61 -10.98 2.13
C HIS A 39 -4.10 -11.72 0.90
N ASP A 40 -4.39 -13.02 0.80
CA ASP A 40 -3.91 -13.86 -0.30
C ASP A 40 -4.56 -13.48 -1.62
N GLN A 41 -5.85 -13.15 -1.60
CA GLN A 41 -6.53 -12.61 -2.77
C GLN A 41 -5.91 -11.30 -3.25
N GLN A 42 -5.68 -10.34 -2.34
CA GLN A 42 -5.04 -9.08 -2.68
C GLN A 42 -3.63 -9.29 -3.24
N ARG A 43 -2.85 -10.21 -2.63
CA ARG A 43 -1.52 -10.60 -3.13
C ARG A 43 -1.59 -11.22 -4.51
N PHE A 44 -2.53 -12.14 -4.75
CA PHE A 44 -2.73 -12.78 -6.05
C PHE A 44 -2.98 -11.75 -7.16
N TYR A 45 -3.92 -10.82 -6.96
CA TYR A 45 -4.20 -9.79 -7.97
C TYR A 45 -3.08 -8.76 -8.13
N GLN A 46 -2.35 -8.44 -7.06
CA GLN A 46 -1.14 -7.66 -7.17
C GLN A 46 -0.13 -8.37 -8.06
N ILE A 47 0.18 -9.64 -7.79
CA ILE A 47 1.16 -10.41 -8.55
C ILE A 47 0.77 -10.48 -10.03
N LEU A 48 -0.51 -10.71 -10.35
CA LEU A 48 -1.02 -10.65 -11.72
C LEU A 48 -0.75 -9.29 -12.39
N LEU A 49 -1.04 -8.20 -11.68
CA LEU A 49 -0.80 -6.84 -12.17
C LEU A 49 0.70 -6.59 -12.40
N LEU A 50 1.56 -7.02 -11.48
CA LEU A 50 3.02 -6.87 -11.60
C LEU A 50 3.59 -7.67 -12.77
N CYS A 51 3.16 -8.92 -12.95
CA CYS A 51 3.56 -9.75 -14.08
C CYS A 51 3.13 -9.15 -15.43
N ALA A 52 1.90 -8.63 -15.52
CA ALA A 52 1.44 -7.96 -16.75
C ALA A 52 2.18 -6.63 -17.01
N CYS A 53 2.54 -5.90 -15.95
CA CYS A 53 3.24 -4.64 -16.04
C CYS A 53 4.72 -4.78 -16.42
N ALA A 54 5.39 -5.84 -15.95
CA ALA A 54 6.82 -6.05 -16.13
C ALA A 54 7.32 -5.94 -17.58
N PRO A 55 6.77 -6.68 -18.58
CA PRO A 55 7.23 -6.57 -19.96
C PRO A 55 6.85 -5.22 -20.59
N LEU A 56 5.75 -4.61 -20.13
CA LEU A 56 5.27 -3.33 -20.64
C LEU A 56 6.14 -2.15 -20.17
N ALA A 57 6.85 -2.29 -19.05
CA ALA A 57 7.76 -1.26 -18.57
C ALA A 57 8.80 -0.89 -19.64
N ALA A 58 9.42 -1.85 -20.31
CA ALA A 58 10.40 -1.56 -21.36
C ALA A 58 9.80 -0.88 -22.62
N LEU A 59 8.49 -1.04 -22.84
CA LEU A 59 7.81 -0.64 -24.08
C LEU A 59 7.03 0.67 -23.94
N LEU A 60 6.50 0.95 -22.75
CA LEU A 60 5.65 2.12 -22.50
C LEU A 60 6.50 3.34 -22.13
N PRO A 61 5.99 4.57 -22.36
CA PRO A 61 6.63 5.78 -21.87
C PRO A 61 6.84 5.72 -20.36
N GLN A 62 7.94 6.29 -19.88
CA GLN A 62 8.27 6.39 -18.46
C GLN A 62 8.85 7.77 -18.16
N ALA A 63 8.84 8.18 -16.90
CA ALA A 63 9.67 9.29 -16.44
C ALA A 63 11.15 8.91 -16.57
N ALA A 64 11.96 9.83 -17.09
CA ALA A 64 13.40 9.67 -17.09
C ALA A 64 13.95 9.83 -15.67
N LEU A 65 14.66 8.81 -15.21
CA LEU A 65 15.38 8.87 -13.95
C LEU A 65 16.75 9.52 -14.17
N SER A 66 17.22 10.29 -13.19
CA SER A 66 18.59 10.83 -13.27
C SER A 66 19.62 9.69 -13.14
N GLY A 67 20.85 9.91 -13.62
CA GLY A 67 21.92 8.92 -13.48
C GLY A 67 22.18 8.50 -12.02
N ALA A 68 22.07 9.43 -11.06
CA ALA A 68 22.21 9.12 -9.64
C ALA A 68 21.07 8.22 -9.12
N ALA A 69 19.82 8.43 -9.58
CA ALA A 69 18.70 7.56 -9.25
C ALA A 69 18.93 6.15 -9.77
N LEU A 70 19.34 6.04 -11.03
CA LEU A 70 19.62 4.76 -11.68
C LEU A 70 20.75 4.02 -10.96
N LEU A 71 21.82 4.73 -10.57
CA LEU A 71 22.93 4.14 -9.82
C LEU A 71 22.48 3.63 -8.44
N LEU A 72 21.70 4.43 -7.69
CA LEU A 72 21.18 4.02 -6.38
C LEU A 72 20.21 2.83 -6.49
N LEU A 73 19.31 2.84 -7.48
CA LEU A 73 18.39 1.73 -7.73
C LEU A 73 19.14 0.47 -8.17
N ALA A 74 20.10 0.60 -9.09
CA ALA A 74 20.93 -0.51 -9.53
C ALA A 74 21.72 -1.09 -8.35
N GLY A 75 22.38 -0.26 -7.54
CA GLY A 75 23.09 -0.68 -6.33
C GLY A 75 22.16 -1.38 -5.34
N LEU A 76 20.98 -0.80 -5.08
CA LEU A 76 20.00 -1.37 -4.18
C LEU A 76 19.55 -2.77 -4.62
N PHE A 77 19.11 -2.93 -5.87
CA PHE A 77 18.58 -4.20 -6.34
C PHE A 77 19.67 -5.24 -6.61
N THR A 78 20.89 -4.83 -6.97
CA THR A 78 22.03 -5.76 -7.08
C THR A 78 22.44 -6.30 -5.71
N LEU A 79 22.60 -5.44 -4.70
CA LEU A 79 22.89 -5.86 -3.32
C LEU A 79 21.76 -6.74 -2.76
N GLY A 80 20.50 -6.36 -3.00
CA GLY A 80 19.35 -7.18 -2.62
C GLY A 80 19.31 -8.54 -3.32
N LEU A 81 19.77 -8.62 -4.57
CA LEU A 81 19.85 -9.88 -5.29
C LEU A 81 20.94 -10.78 -4.68
N TYR A 82 22.12 -10.24 -4.40
CA TYR A 82 23.18 -10.97 -3.70
C TYR A 82 22.71 -11.46 -2.32
N SER A 83 22.06 -10.58 -1.55
CA SER A 83 21.41 -10.93 -0.28
C SER A 83 20.41 -12.08 -0.45
N SER A 84 19.56 -12.03 -1.48
CA SER A 84 18.56 -13.08 -1.75
C SER A 84 19.18 -14.42 -2.12
N LEU A 85 20.23 -14.41 -2.95
CA LEU A 85 20.91 -15.64 -3.39
C LEU A 85 21.71 -16.31 -2.27
N LEU A 86 22.20 -15.53 -1.30
CA LEU A 86 22.97 -16.02 -0.15
C LEU A 86 22.10 -16.32 1.08
N ALA A 87 20.80 -16.02 1.02
CA ALA A 87 19.88 -16.26 2.11
C ALA A 87 19.70 -17.77 2.38
N ALA A 88 19.28 -18.14 3.59
CA ALA A 88 19.05 -19.54 3.96
C ALA A 88 17.99 -20.22 3.08
N TRP A 89 16.99 -19.46 2.63
CA TRP A 89 15.94 -19.92 1.73
C TRP A 89 15.79 -18.99 0.52
N PRO A 90 16.67 -19.10 -0.50
CA PRO A 90 16.73 -18.14 -1.59
C PRO A 90 15.42 -17.95 -2.35
N GLU A 91 14.61 -19.01 -2.51
CA GLU A 91 13.33 -18.92 -3.19
C GLU A 91 12.37 -17.93 -2.52
N TRP A 92 12.34 -17.87 -1.17
CA TRP A 92 11.49 -16.93 -0.44
C TRP A 92 12.01 -15.50 -0.53
N ALA A 93 13.33 -15.32 -0.46
CA ALA A 93 13.94 -14.01 -0.62
C ALA A 93 13.72 -13.43 -2.02
N LEU A 94 13.87 -14.27 -3.06
CA LEU A 94 13.63 -13.87 -4.45
C LEU A 94 12.19 -13.44 -4.70
N ARG A 95 11.19 -14.00 -4.00
CA ARG A 95 9.78 -13.55 -4.12
C ARG A 95 9.61 -12.10 -3.68
N GLU A 96 10.18 -11.74 -2.53
CA GLU A 96 10.11 -10.38 -2.02
C GLU A 96 10.96 -9.41 -2.85
N TRP A 97 12.15 -9.83 -3.28
CA TRP A 97 12.99 -9.05 -4.17
C TRP A 97 12.27 -8.76 -5.50
N SER A 98 11.73 -9.80 -6.17
CA SER A 98 10.99 -9.66 -7.43
C SER A 98 9.72 -8.84 -7.26
N ARG A 99 9.05 -8.92 -6.09
CA ARG A 99 7.91 -8.05 -5.78
C ARG A 99 8.32 -6.57 -5.75
N TYR A 100 9.40 -6.21 -5.05
CA TYR A 100 9.84 -4.80 -5.00
C TYR A 100 10.30 -4.30 -6.37
N VAL A 101 10.96 -5.14 -7.17
CA VAL A 101 11.27 -4.81 -8.58
C VAL A 101 9.98 -4.58 -9.37
N GLY A 102 9.00 -5.47 -9.25
CA GLY A 102 7.70 -5.31 -9.90
C GLY A 102 6.99 -4.01 -9.52
N LEU A 103 7.02 -3.63 -8.24
CA LEU A 103 6.45 -2.37 -7.76
C LEU A 103 7.19 -1.14 -8.32
N LEU A 104 8.52 -1.21 -8.45
CA LEU A 104 9.29 -0.16 -9.14
C LEU A 104 8.85 -0.03 -10.60
N LEU A 105 8.74 -1.14 -11.33
CA LEU A 105 8.29 -1.15 -12.73
C LEU A 105 6.87 -0.59 -12.86
N LEU A 106 5.98 -0.92 -11.93
CA LEU A 106 4.63 -0.37 -11.86
C LEU A 106 4.63 1.15 -11.66
N ALA A 107 5.46 1.67 -10.74
CA ALA A 107 5.61 3.10 -10.52
C ALA A 107 6.15 3.81 -11.78
N LEU A 108 7.12 3.20 -12.48
CA LEU A 108 7.67 3.75 -13.73
C LEU A 108 6.66 3.75 -14.87
N VAL A 109 5.86 2.69 -15.04
CA VAL A 109 4.77 2.67 -16.04
C VAL A 109 3.70 3.70 -15.69
N ALA A 110 3.30 3.81 -14.42
CA ALA A 110 2.37 4.83 -13.96
C ALA A 110 2.90 6.25 -14.18
N SER A 111 4.23 6.46 -14.09
CA SER A 111 4.84 7.76 -14.39
C SER A 111 4.73 8.18 -15.88
N GLY A 112 4.62 7.20 -16.77
CA GLY A 112 4.33 7.39 -18.20
C GLY A 112 2.96 7.99 -18.49
N LEU A 113 2.03 7.92 -17.53
CA LEU A 113 0.68 8.46 -17.65
C LEU A 113 0.63 10.00 -17.67
N ARG A 114 1.78 10.68 -17.52
CA ARG A 114 1.91 12.14 -17.70
C ARG A 114 1.24 12.65 -18.98
N VAL A 115 1.34 11.89 -20.07
CA VAL A 115 0.79 12.26 -21.39
C VAL A 115 -0.72 11.94 -21.48
N ARG A 116 -1.31 11.36 -20.42
CA ARG A 116 -2.66 10.80 -20.38
C ARG A 116 -3.38 11.15 -19.07
N ALA A 117 -3.68 12.43 -18.86
CA ALA A 117 -4.34 12.92 -17.65
C ALA A 117 -5.60 12.12 -17.24
N ALA A 118 -6.36 11.58 -18.20
CA ALA A 118 -7.53 10.74 -17.90
C ALA A 118 -7.18 9.50 -17.06
N TRP A 119 -6.02 8.87 -17.29
CA TRP A 119 -5.58 7.68 -16.56
C TRP A 119 -5.08 8.01 -15.14
N GLU A 120 -4.41 9.15 -14.97
CA GLU A 120 -4.07 9.67 -13.63
C GLU A 120 -5.33 9.81 -12.76
N TYR A 121 -6.35 10.49 -13.30
CA TYR A 121 -7.62 10.62 -12.59
C TYR A 121 -8.38 9.31 -12.45
N PHE A 122 -8.31 8.40 -13.42
CA PHE A 122 -8.94 7.07 -13.31
C PHE A 122 -8.41 6.30 -12.10
N ILE A 123 -7.10 6.30 -11.87
CA ILE A 123 -6.49 5.64 -10.70
C ILE A 123 -6.99 6.28 -9.40
N LEU A 124 -6.98 7.62 -9.31
CA LEU A 124 -7.45 8.33 -8.11
C LEU A 124 -8.96 8.12 -7.86
N TRP A 125 -9.78 8.12 -8.91
CA TRP A 125 -11.21 7.84 -8.82
C TRP A 125 -11.50 6.39 -8.46
N ALA A 126 -10.73 5.42 -8.96
CA ALA A 126 -10.84 4.02 -8.56
C ALA A 126 -10.55 3.85 -7.06
N MET A 127 -9.53 4.55 -6.54
CA MET A 127 -9.23 4.57 -5.11
C MET A 127 -10.40 5.12 -4.29
N ALA A 128 -10.95 6.27 -4.72
CA ALA A 128 -12.09 6.88 -4.07
C ALA A 128 -13.36 6.03 -4.17
N ALA A 129 -13.56 5.30 -5.27
CA ALA A 129 -14.67 4.37 -5.44
C ALA A 129 -14.57 3.19 -4.46
N VAL A 130 -13.39 2.59 -4.30
CA VAL A 130 -13.15 1.57 -3.26
C VAL A 130 -13.46 2.13 -1.87
N GLY A 131 -12.94 3.32 -1.56
CA GLY A 131 -13.23 4.00 -0.29
C GLY A 131 -14.73 4.27 -0.07
N PHE A 132 -15.44 4.68 -1.12
CA PHE A 132 -16.89 4.89 -1.07
C PHE A 132 -17.63 3.57 -0.80
N ILE A 133 -17.25 2.49 -1.49
CA ILE A 133 -17.87 1.17 -1.32
C ILE A 133 -17.65 0.65 0.11
N HIS A 134 -16.45 0.79 0.67
CA HIS A 134 -16.22 0.42 2.07
C HIS A 134 -17.03 1.27 3.06
N ALA A 135 -17.16 2.58 2.82
CA ALA A 135 -18.01 3.44 3.63
C ALA A 135 -19.48 3.00 3.56
N TYR A 136 -19.95 2.62 2.38
CA TYR A 136 -21.29 2.08 2.17
C TYR A 136 -21.48 0.72 2.86
N GLN A 137 -20.57 -0.24 2.65
CA GLN A 137 -20.61 -1.56 3.29
C GLN A 137 -20.64 -1.45 4.81
N PHE A 138 -19.82 -0.57 5.38
CA PHE A 138 -19.80 -0.30 6.81
C PHE A 138 -21.17 0.16 7.34
N LEU A 139 -21.79 1.13 6.69
CA LEU A 139 -23.12 1.62 7.08
C LEU A 139 -24.19 0.54 6.91
N VAL A 140 -24.11 -0.26 5.84
CA VAL A 140 -25.02 -1.40 5.62
C VAL A 140 -24.86 -2.43 6.72
N TYR A 141 -23.65 -2.85 7.07
CA TYR A 141 -23.41 -3.82 8.15
C TYR A 141 -23.86 -3.30 9.50
N TYR A 142 -23.63 -2.02 9.78
CA TYR A 142 -24.15 -1.37 10.98
C TYR A 142 -25.68 -1.45 11.03
N LEU A 143 -26.39 -1.11 9.95
CA LEU A 143 -27.85 -1.20 9.87
C LEU A 143 -28.34 -2.65 9.96
N MET A 144 -27.66 -3.59 9.31
CA MET A 144 -28.02 -5.01 9.32
C MET A 144 -27.90 -5.64 10.70
N ALA A 145 -27.00 -5.15 11.56
CA ALA A 145 -26.94 -5.60 12.96
C ALA A 145 -28.29 -5.40 13.67
N PHE A 146 -29.04 -4.34 13.34
CA PHE A 146 -30.36 -4.09 13.91
C PHE A 146 -31.48 -4.82 13.17
N VAL A 147 -31.47 -4.79 11.82
CA VAL A 147 -32.52 -5.42 11.00
C VAL A 147 -32.61 -6.93 11.23
N THR A 148 -31.46 -7.59 11.39
CA THR A 148 -31.40 -9.04 11.66
C THR A 148 -31.67 -9.40 13.12
N GLY A 149 -31.72 -8.42 14.02
CA GLY A 149 -31.85 -8.64 15.47
C GLY A 149 -30.59 -9.14 16.18
N ILE A 150 -29.48 -9.39 15.45
CA ILE A 150 -28.22 -9.86 16.03
C ILE A 150 -27.64 -8.84 17.02
N ARG A 151 -27.81 -7.54 16.74
CA ARG A 151 -27.39 -6.37 17.55
C ARG A 151 -25.92 -6.39 18.00
N MET A 152 -25.08 -7.14 17.31
CA MET A 152 -23.64 -7.22 17.57
C MET A 152 -22.92 -6.08 16.86
N LEU A 153 -22.41 -5.13 17.63
CA LEU A 153 -21.63 -4.01 17.14
C LEU A 153 -20.15 -4.25 17.42
N ASP A 154 -19.56 -5.15 16.66
CA ASP A 154 -18.12 -5.45 16.72
C ASP A 154 -17.39 -4.74 15.57
N ALA A 155 -16.41 -3.92 15.93
CA ALA A 155 -15.57 -3.18 15.00
C ALA A 155 -14.91 -4.06 13.93
N ASP A 156 -14.52 -5.29 14.29
CA ASP A 156 -13.84 -6.23 13.39
C ASP A 156 -14.80 -6.93 12.43
N ILE A 157 -16.10 -6.98 12.75
CA ILE A 157 -17.15 -7.62 11.93
C ILE A 157 -17.81 -6.61 10.99
N LEU A 158 -17.96 -5.37 11.46
CA LEU A 158 -18.53 -4.26 10.66
C LEU A 158 -17.64 -3.84 9.49
N PHE A 159 -16.44 -4.41 9.42
CA PHE A 159 -15.45 -4.14 8.40
C PHE A 159 -15.04 -5.43 7.69
N SER A 160 -15.04 -5.39 6.36
CA SER A 160 -14.60 -6.48 5.50
C SER A 160 -13.61 -5.99 4.46
N GLY A 161 -12.93 -6.93 3.81
CA GLY A 161 -12.03 -6.62 2.69
C GLY A 161 -10.56 -6.79 3.00
N PHE A 162 -10.18 -6.84 4.28
CA PHE A 162 -8.80 -6.97 4.73
C PHE A 162 -8.74 -7.96 5.90
N SER A 163 -7.66 -8.74 5.97
CA SER A 163 -7.45 -9.74 7.02
C SER A 163 -7.10 -9.14 8.38
N ASN A 164 -6.72 -7.86 8.41
CA ASN A 164 -6.46 -7.12 9.64
C ASN A 164 -6.94 -5.66 9.47
N PRO A 165 -7.64 -5.09 10.46
CA PRO A 165 -8.06 -3.68 10.43
C PRO A 165 -6.92 -2.68 10.24
N ARG A 166 -5.71 -3.01 10.68
CA ARG A 166 -4.52 -2.17 10.46
C ARG A 166 -4.21 -2.00 8.97
N PHE A 167 -4.41 -3.05 8.17
CA PHE A 167 -4.17 -2.99 6.73
C PHE A 167 -5.15 -2.05 6.03
N PHE A 168 -6.38 -1.95 6.55
CA PHE A 168 -7.30 -0.90 6.11
C PHE A 168 -6.82 0.48 6.51
N GLY A 169 -6.34 0.67 7.75
CA GLY A 169 -5.75 1.94 8.19
C GLY A 169 -4.57 2.37 7.30
N GLN A 170 -3.77 1.42 6.83
CA GLN A 170 -2.70 1.66 5.85
C GLN A 170 -3.23 2.10 4.48
N PHE A 171 -4.36 1.58 4.02
CA PHE A 171 -5.02 2.10 2.84
C PHE A 171 -5.63 3.48 3.10
N GLN A 172 -6.27 3.68 4.25
CA GLN A 172 -6.93 4.93 4.64
C GLN A 172 -5.95 6.11 4.72
N VAL A 173 -4.73 5.93 5.24
CA VAL A 173 -3.74 7.03 5.32
C VAL A 173 -3.44 7.64 3.94
N MET A 174 -3.56 6.85 2.86
CA MET A 174 -3.43 7.31 1.49
C MET A 174 -4.77 7.75 0.89
N LEU A 175 -5.87 7.03 1.20
CA LEU A 175 -7.20 7.30 0.67
C LEU A 175 -7.73 8.67 1.10
N LEU A 176 -7.63 9.03 2.38
CA LEU A 176 -8.27 10.25 2.87
C LEU A 176 -7.71 11.49 2.16
N PRO A 177 -6.38 11.68 2.01
CA PRO A 177 -5.84 12.78 1.22
C PRO A 177 -6.31 12.78 -0.24
N VAL A 178 -6.43 11.61 -0.87
CA VAL A 178 -6.94 11.46 -2.25
C VAL A 178 -8.43 11.82 -2.35
N MET A 179 -9.25 11.49 -1.37
CA MET A 179 -10.64 11.93 -1.35
C MET A 179 -10.74 13.44 -1.17
N ALA A 180 -9.93 14.04 -0.29
CA ALA A 180 -9.92 15.49 -0.07
C ALA A 180 -9.54 16.28 -1.33
N LEU A 181 -8.52 15.84 -2.07
CA LEU A 181 -8.16 16.52 -3.34
C LEU A 181 -9.25 16.36 -4.40
N LEU A 182 -9.93 15.20 -4.48
CA LEU A 182 -11.01 14.98 -5.45
C LEU A 182 -12.26 15.80 -5.12
N ILE A 183 -12.58 15.96 -3.84
CA ILE A 183 -13.64 16.86 -3.38
C ILE A 183 -13.36 18.28 -3.88
N GLU A 184 -12.14 18.77 -3.69
CA GLU A 184 -11.82 20.15 -4.06
C GLU A 184 -11.75 20.35 -5.58
N LYS A 185 -11.25 19.36 -6.31
CA LYS A 185 -11.38 19.32 -7.77
C LYS A 185 -12.84 19.39 -8.22
N CYS A 186 -13.72 18.59 -7.62
CA CYS A 186 -15.15 18.58 -7.96
C CYS A 186 -15.82 19.92 -7.65
N ARG A 187 -15.44 20.57 -6.54
CA ARG A 187 -15.92 21.92 -6.20
C ARG A 187 -15.46 22.96 -7.22
N GLN A 188 -14.18 22.95 -7.61
CA GLN A 188 -13.65 23.82 -8.67
C GLN A 188 -14.39 23.61 -10.01
N GLN A 189 -14.78 22.37 -10.32
CA GLN A 189 -15.55 22.00 -11.51
C GLN A 189 -17.06 22.19 -11.37
N ARG A 190 -17.55 22.77 -10.25
CA ARG A 190 -18.98 22.95 -9.93
C ARG A 190 -19.79 21.64 -9.90
N ARG A 191 -19.14 20.49 -9.70
CA ARG A 191 -19.76 19.16 -9.53
C ARG A 191 -20.13 18.93 -8.07
N THR A 192 -21.02 19.78 -7.54
CA THR A 192 -21.35 19.83 -6.10
C THR A 192 -21.93 18.53 -5.57
N ALA A 193 -22.81 17.85 -6.32
CA ALA A 193 -23.38 16.57 -5.91
C ALA A 193 -22.30 15.49 -5.67
N ILE A 194 -21.33 15.38 -6.58
CA ILE A 194 -20.22 14.43 -6.44
C ILE A 194 -19.31 14.82 -5.26
N ALA A 195 -19.03 16.12 -5.10
CA ALA A 195 -18.26 16.61 -3.96
C ALA A 195 -18.95 16.32 -2.61
N LEU A 196 -20.28 16.41 -2.54
CA LEU A 196 -21.07 16.07 -1.36
C LEU A 196 -21.02 14.57 -1.07
N LEU A 197 -21.21 13.72 -2.08
CA LEU A 197 -21.12 12.25 -1.91
C LEU A 197 -19.73 11.83 -1.42
N LEU A 198 -18.67 12.39 -2.00
CA LEU A 198 -17.30 12.14 -1.54
C LEU A 198 -17.08 12.69 -0.12
N GLY A 199 -17.65 13.85 0.22
CA GLY A 199 -17.58 14.43 1.56
C GLY A 199 -18.24 13.53 2.61
N LEU A 200 -19.42 13.00 2.32
CA LEU A 200 -20.12 12.04 3.18
C LEU A 200 -19.30 10.76 3.36
N ALA A 201 -18.77 10.22 2.26
CA ALA A 201 -17.90 9.05 2.34
C ALA A 201 -16.62 9.34 3.15
N LEU A 202 -16.02 10.53 3.01
CA LEU A 202 -14.85 10.93 3.79
C LEU A 202 -15.16 11.02 5.30
N VAL A 203 -16.33 11.56 5.66
CA VAL A 203 -16.83 11.59 7.05
C VAL A 203 -17.00 10.17 7.60
N THR A 204 -17.63 9.28 6.83
CA THR A 204 -17.79 7.87 7.21
C THR A 204 -16.44 7.17 7.34
N GLN A 205 -15.49 7.45 6.46
CA GLN A 205 -14.14 6.89 6.55
C GLN A 205 -13.42 7.34 7.83
N TRP A 206 -13.56 8.60 8.25
CA TRP A 206 -13.08 9.06 9.54
C TRP A 206 -13.78 8.37 10.72
N CYS A 207 -15.09 8.16 10.65
CA CYS A 207 -15.82 7.36 11.64
C CYS A 207 -15.23 5.95 11.76
N ILE A 208 -15.00 5.26 10.63
CA ILE A 208 -14.36 3.93 10.62
C ILE A 208 -12.96 4.01 11.24
N ALA A 209 -12.17 5.04 10.91
CA ALA A 209 -10.83 5.21 11.48
C ALA A 209 -10.86 5.36 13.00
N PHE A 210 -11.88 6.02 13.57
CA PHE A 210 -12.10 6.08 15.02
C PHE A 210 -12.56 4.75 15.62
N THR A 211 -13.40 3.99 14.91
CA THR A 211 -13.85 2.66 15.33
C THR A 211 -12.69 1.64 15.39
N LEU A 212 -11.74 1.69 14.46
CA LEU A 212 -10.65 0.72 14.34
C LEU A 212 -9.39 1.04 15.14
N GLY A 213 -9.26 2.26 15.68
CA GLY A 213 -8.12 2.65 16.52
C GLY A 213 -6.77 2.74 15.81
N GLY A 214 -6.77 3.21 14.55
CA GLY A 214 -5.58 3.34 13.72
C GLY A 214 -4.62 4.47 14.13
N ARG A 215 -4.01 4.40 15.32
CA ARG A 215 -3.12 5.46 15.85
C ARG A 215 -1.99 5.87 14.90
N GLY A 216 -1.36 4.88 14.25
CA GLY A 216 -0.29 5.13 13.27
C GLY A 216 -0.81 5.92 12.07
N MET A 217 -2.03 5.62 11.59
CA MET A 217 -2.66 6.35 10.49
C MET A 217 -2.92 7.80 10.91
N TRP A 218 -3.45 8.03 12.12
CA TRP A 218 -3.68 9.39 12.63
C TRP A 218 -2.38 10.18 12.72
N LEU A 219 -1.30 9.56 13.23
CA LEU A 219 0.03 10.16 13.29
C LEU A 219 0.55 10.51 11.88
N GLY A 220 0.41 9.59 10.92
CA GLY A 220 0.81 9.82 9.54
C GLY A 220 0.08 10.99 8.89
N LEU A 221 -1.24 11.08 9.09
CA LEU A 221 -2.03 12.22 8.61
C LEU A 221 -1.66 13.52 9.32
N LEU A 222 -1.49 13.50 10.64
CA LEU A 222 -1.12 14.68 11.42
C LEU A 222 0.24 15.24 10.97
N VAL A 223 1.27 14.40 10.96
CA VAL A 223 2.63 14.79 10.52
C VAL A 223 2.59 15.29 9.08
N GLY A 224 1.88 14.58 8.20
CA GLY A 224 1.71 14.99 6.81
C GLY A 224 1.13 16.40 6.68
N HIS A 225 0.03 16.70 7.36
CA HIS A 225 -0.60 18.01 7.25
C HIS A 225 0.21 19.13 7.90
N LEU A 226 0.84 18.89 9.06
CA LEU A 226 1.74 19.86 9.68
C LEU A 226 2.91 20.18 8.74
N ALA A 227 3.52 19.14 8.15
CA ALA A 227 4.59 19.32 7.19
C ALA A 227 4.11 20.05 5.92
N LEU A 228 2.88 19.79 5.44
CA LEU A 228 2.30 20.51 4.30
C LEU A 228 2.17 22.00 4.59
N LEU A 229 1.67 22.39 5.77
CA LEU A 229 1.54 23.80 6.15
C LEU A 229 2.89 24.50 6.25
N LEU A 230 3.93 23.81 6.75
CA LEU A 230 5.29 24.32 6.80
C LEU A 230 5.90 24.50 5.39
N VAL A 231 5.55 23.60 4.45
CA VAL A 231 6.06 23.65 3.07
C VAL A 231 5.31 24.68 2.24
N ASN A 232 3.98 24.72 2.33
CA ASN A 232 3.12 25.64 1.60
C ASN A 232 1.77 25.86 2.34
N TYR A 233 1.74 26.89 3.18
CA TYR A 233 0.57 27.28 3.99
C TYR A 233 -0.67 27.63 3.16
N ARG A 234 -0.54 27.95 1.86
CA ARG A 234 -1.68 28.33 1.01
C ARG A 234 -2.63 27.15 0.77
N LEU A 235 -2.15 25.93 0.95
CA LEU A 235 -2.90 24.68 0.79
C LEU A 235 -3.67 24.28 2.06
N TRP A 236 -3.82 25.19 3.03
CA TRP A 236 -4.52 24.97 4.30
C TRP A 236 -5.97 24.46 4.14
N ARG A 237 -6.63 24.75 3.02
CA ARG A 237 -8.00 24.30 2.74
C ARG A 237 -8.14 22.78 2.77
N ILE A 238 -7.09 22.04 2.37
CA ILE A 238 -7.08 20.58 2.44
C ILE A 238 -7.08 20.12 3.90
N LEU A 239 -6.29 20.77 4.76
CA LEU A 239 -6.32 20.51 6.20
C LEU A 239 -7.69 20.85 6.78
N ALA A 240 -8.27 22.00 6.44
CA ALA A 240 -9.58 22.39 6.95
C ALA A 240 -10.67 21.39 6.56
N LEU A 241 -10.64 20.89 5.32
CA LEU A 241 -11.54 19.83 4.86
C LEU A 241 -11.35 18.54 5.65
N GLN A 242 -10.11 18.12 5.89
CA GLN A 242 -9.81 16.92 6.66
C GLN A 242 -10.20 17.04 8.13
N VAL A 243 -9.90 18.16 8.76
CA VAL A 243 -10.31 18.45 10.15
C VAL A 243 -11.82 18.49 10.26
N GLY A 244 -12.51 19.17 9.34
CA GLY A 244 -13.97 19.19 9.31
C GLY A 244 -14.57 17.80 9.15
N ALA A 245 -14.03 16.99 8.23
CA ALA A 245 -14.48 15.61 8.05
C ALA A 245 -14.15 14.71 9.25
N ALA A 246 -13.01 14.90 9.91
CA ALA A 246 -12.63 14.18 11.12
C ALA A 246 -13.55 14.53 12.29
N LEU A 247 -13.88 15.81 12.49
CA LEU A 247 -14.82 16.24 13.53
C LEU A 247 -16.22 15.67 13.30
N LEU A 248 -16.74 15.77 12.07
CA LEU A 248 -18.03 15.16 11.72
C LEU A 248 -17.99 13.63 11.81
N GLY A 249 -16.89 13.00 11.44
CA GLY A 249 -16.68 11.56 11.56
C GLY A 249 -16.61 11.11 13.03
N CYS A 250 -16.03 11.93 13.91
CA CYS A 250 -16.03 11.72 15.35
C CYS A 250 -17.44 11.83 15.93
N LEU A 251 -18.22 12.84 15.52
CA LEU A 251 -19.63 12.96 15.91
C LEU A 251 -20.45 11.75 15.44
N LEU A 252 -20.23 11.30 14.20
CA LEU A 252 -20.86 10.08 13.68
C LEU A 252 -20.45 8.85 14.50
N PHE A 253 -19.16 8.70 14.84
CA PHE A 253 -18.67 7.64 15.70
C PHE A 253 -19.35 7.65 17.08
N LEU A 254 -19.44 8.81 17.73
CA LEU A 254 -20.12 8.96 19.03
C LEU A 254 -21.60 8.61 18.91
N LEU A 255 -22.27 9.01 17.83
CA LEU A 255 -23.65 8.64 17.58
C LEU A 255 -23.81 7.12 17.44
N LEU A 256 -23.05 6.49 16.56
CA LEU A 256 -23.19 5.07 16.20
C LEU A 256 -22.68 4.12 17.28
N PHE A 257 -21.63 4.47 18.03
CA PHE A 257 -20.97 3.55 18.97
C PHE A 257 -21.02 3.99 20.43
N LYS A 258 -21.66 5.11 20.76
CA LYS A 258 -21.90 5.53 22.14
C LYS A 258 -23.37 5.83 22.40
N LEU A 259 -23.96 6.79 21.68
CA LEU A 259 -25.33 7.23 21.95
C LEU A 259 -26.39 6.17 21.61
N ILE A 260 -26.38 5.63 20.37
CA ILE A 260 -27.34 4.61 19.96
C ILE A 260 -27.20 3.33 20.80
N PRO A 261 -25.99 2.77 21.03
CA PRO A 261 -25.83 1.60 21.87
C PRO A 261 -26.26 1.84 23.31
N GLN A 262 -25.93 2.99 23.91
CA GLN A 262 -26.37 3.33 25.26
C GLN A 262 -27.90 3.42 25.36
N TRP A 263 -28.57 4.01 24.37
CA TRP A 263 -30.02 4.09 24.33
C TRP A 263 -30.69 2.71 24.17
N LEU A 264 -30.00 1.76 23.53
CA LEU A 264 -30.48 0.40 23.28
C LEU A 264 -29.93 -0.63 24.28
N GLU A 265 -29.20 -0.19 25.31
CA GLU A 265 -28.52 -1.05 26.31
C GLU A 265 -27.62 -2.12 25.65
N LEU A 266 -26.88 -1.71 24.61
CA LEU A 266 -25.91 -2.53 23.89
C LEU A 266 -24.48 -2.17 24.28
N ASP A 267 -23.62 -3.18 24.40
CA ASP A 267 -22.19 -3.03 24.63
C ASP A 267 -21.40 -3.28 23.33
N PRO A 268 -21.01 -2.21 22.61
CA PRO A 268 -20.24 -2.36 21.38
C PRO A 268 -18.79 -2.80 21.68
N ILE A 269 -18.30 -3.76 20.90
CA ILE A 269 -16.91 -4.24 20.96
C ILE A 269 -16.08 -3.35 20.04
N LEU A 270 -15.37 -2.39 20.64
CA LEU A 270 -14.49 -1.47 19.93
C LEU A 270 -13.03 -1.81 20.18
N ARG A 271 -12.17 -1.52 19.21
CA ARG A 271 -10.73 -1.56 19.45
C ARG A 271 -10.31 -0.41 20.37
N ASP A 272 -9.41 -0.71 21.29
CA ASP A 272 -8.97 0.23 22.31
C ASP A 272 -8.02 1.28 21.71
N ASN A 273 -8.52 2.52 21.63
CA ASN A 273 -7.82 3.66 21.04
C ASN A 273 -6.77 4.27 21.97
N LEU A 274 -6.85 3.99 23.28
CA LEU A 274 -6.09 4.68 24.33
C LEU A 274 -5.08 3.79 25.08
N ARG A 275 -4.78 2.57 24.58
CA ARG A 275 -3.76 1.71 25.20
C ARG A 275 -2.40 2.39 25.28
N ALA A 276 -1.92 2.63 26.49
CA ALA A 276 -0.51 2.94 26.73
C ALA A 276 0.33 1.69 26.41
N GLY A 277 1.14 1.73 25.36
CA GLY A 277 2.04 0.63 25.00
C GLY A 277 2.31 0.46 23.51
N LEU A 278 3.45 -0.15 23.21
CA LEU A 278 3.99 -0.38 21.86
C LEU A 278 3.38 -1.60 21.15
N SER A 279 2.46 -2.34 21.81
CA SER A 279 1.83 -3.56 21.29
C SER A 279 2.83 -4.68 20.95
N GLY A 280 3.88 -4.85 21.74
CA GLY A 280 4.93 -5.84 21.50
C GLY A 280 6.01 -5.40 20.50
N ARG A 281 5.91 -4.18 19.96
CA ARG A 281 6.86 -3.67 18.96
C ARG A 281 8.29 -3.58 19.48
N GLU A 282 8.47 -3.28 20.76
CA GLU A 282 9.78 -3.22 21.42
C GLU A 282 10.61 -4.49 21.20
N ARG A 283 9.97 -5.67 21.30
CA ARG A 283 10.64 -6.96 21.11
C ARG A 283 10.99 -7.20 19.65
N ILE A 284 10.05 -7.01 18.72
CA ILE A 284 10.30 -7.23 17.29
C ILE A 284 11.27 -6.19 16.70
N TRP A 285 11.33 -4.98 17.25
CA TRP A 285 12.32 -3.98 16.89
C TRP A 285 13.71 -4.35 17.38
N GLN A 286 13.82 -4.79 18.64
CA GLN A 286 15.07 -5.28 19.19
C GLN A 286 15.60 -6.48 18.37
N MET A 287 14.73 -7.45 18.07
CA MET A 287 15.10 -8.60 17.24
C MET A 287 15.60 -8.20 15.85
N ALA A 288 14.92 -7.27 15.17
CA ALA A 288 15.35 -6.79 13.87
C ALA A 288 16.69 -6.04 13.95
N TRP A 289 16.89 -5.25 15.00
CA TRP A 289 18.14 -4.54 15.22
C TRP A 289 19.30 -5.51 15.49
N GLU A 290 19.11 -6.51 16.34
CA GLU A 290 20.11 -7.55 16.61
C GLU A 290 20.46 -8.34 15.33
N MET A 291 19.44 -8.72 14.55
CA MET A 291 19.62 -9.37 13.24
C MET A 291 20.45 -8.52 12.27
N ALA A 292 20.21 -7.21 12.26
CA ALA A 292 20.95 -6.26 11.44
C ALA A 292 22.40 -6.10 11.89
N LEU A 293 22.68 -6.09 13.19
CA LEU A 293 24.04 -6.02 13.73
C LEU A 293 24.85 -7.29 13.43
N VAL A 294 24.21 -8.46 13.41
CA VAL A 294 24.87 -9.73 13.05
C VAL A 294 25.13 -9.83 11.54
N ASN A 295 24.27 -9.24 10.70
CA ASN A 295 24.34 -9.33 9.24
C ASN A 295 24.42 -7.94 8.57
N PRO A 296 25.41 -7.09 8.89
CA PRO A 296 25.35 -5.67 8.56
C PRO A 296 25.49 -5.37 7.05
N TRP A 297 26.15 -6.23 6.28
CA TRP A 297 26.48 -5.94 4.88
C TRP A 297 25.37 -6.27 3.90
N LEU A 298 24.82 -7.48 3.97
CA LEU A 298 23.80 -7.97 3.05
C LEU A 298 22.48 -8.30 3.75
N GLY A 299 22.41 -8.23 5.08
CA GLY A 299 21.25 -8.71 5.83
C GLY A 299 21.13 -10.24 5.77
N VAL A 300 20.05 -10.77 6.35
CA VAL A 300 19.74 -12.21 6.36
C VAL A 300 19.03 -12.70 5.09
N GLY A 301 18.74 -11.81 4.15
CA GLY A 301 17.89 -12.06 3.00
C GLY A 301 16.53 -11.39 3.11
N PRO A 302 15.98 -10.81 2.01
CA PRO A 302 14.59 -10.35 1.97
C PRO A 302 13.63 -11.40 2.53
N MET A 303 12.60 -10.98 3.25
CA MET A 303 11.61 -11.82 3.93
C MET A 303 12.16 -12.68 5.10
N HIS A 304 13.47 -12.75 5.36
CA HIS A 304 14.03 -13.69 6.34
C HIS A 304 13.92 -13.25 7.80
N TYR A 305 13.38 -12.07 8.11
CA TYR A 305 12.91 -11.80 9.47
C TYR A 305 11.86 -12.85 9.88
N SER A 306 11.01 -13.27 8.94
CA SER A 306 9.99 -14.31 9.14
C SER A 306 10.55 -15.74 9.24
N ALA A 307 11.87 -15.93 9.11
CA ALA A 307 12.50 -17.23 9.34
C ALA A 307 12.73 -17.53 10.83
N VAL A 308 12.63 -16.51 11.69
CA VAL A 308 12.81 -16.63 13.13
C VAL A 308 11.46 -16.40 13.82
N TYR A 309 10.86 -17.49 14.31
CA TYR A 309 9.56 -17.44 14.95
C TYR A 309 9.57 -16.54 16.20
N ASN A 310 8.53 -15.73 16.34
CA ASN A 310 8.18 -15.01 17.55
C ASN A 310 6.65 -14.90 17.64
N PRO A 311 6.06 -14.77 18.85
CA PRO A 311 4.61 -14.80 19.01
C PRO A 311 3.91 -13.47 18.61
N ILE A 312 4.62 -12.51 18.02
CA ILE A 312 4.12 -11.14 17.81
C ILE A 312 3.84 -10.88 16.33
N ALA A 313 4.85 -11.03 15.46
CA ALA A 313 4.71 -10.71 14.04
C ALA A 313 5.84 -11.31 13.18
N ALA A 314 5.54 -11.63 11.92
CA ALA A 314 6.49 -12.09 10.90
C ALA A 314 7.31 -10.95 10.28
N HIS A 315 7.21 -9.72 10.80
CA HIS A 315 7.98 -8.55 10.37
C HIS A 315 8.03 -7.51 11.49
N PRO A 316 9.01 -6.59 11.51
CA PRO A 316 9.21 -5.68 12.65
C PRO A 316 8.26 -4.48 12.69
N HIS A 317 7.29 -4.37 11.77
CA HIS A 317 6.38 -3.22 11.67
C HIS A 317 7.12 -1.86 11.56
N GLN A 318 8.34 -1.84 11.01
CA GLN A 318 9.16 -0.65 10.85
C GLN A 318 10.06 -0.90 9.63
N VAL A 319 9.86 -0.13 8.55
CA VAL A 319 10.49 -0.41 7.25
C VAL A 319 12.01 -0.27 7.28
N VAL A 320 12.58 0.70 8.00
CA VAL A 320 14.03 0.88 8.11
C VAL A 320 14.69 -0.30 8.84
N LEU A 321 14.15 -0.72 9.99
CA LEU A 321 14.64 -1.89 10.72
C LEU A 321 14.50 -3.17 9.90
N GLN A 322 13.39 -3.30 9.16
CA GLN A 322 13.19 -4.42 8.25
C GLN A 322 14.28 -4.46 7.18
N TRP A 323 14.56 -3.33 6.52
CA TRP A 323 15.58 -3.28 5.48
C TRP A 323 17.00 -3.46 6.03
N LEU A 324 17.30 -2.91 7.21
CA LEU A 324 18.59 -3.14 7.88
C LEU A 324 18.80 -4.62 8.19
N ALA A 325 17.78 -5.31 8.71
CA ALA A 325 17.84 -6.72 9.07
C ALA A 325 17.93 -7.63 7.82
N GLU A 326 17.09 -7.38 6.82
CA GLU A 326 16.88 -8.30 5.69
C GLU A 326 17.74 -7.97 4.47
N TRP A 327 18.07 -6.70 4.22
CA TRP A 327 18.83 -6.24 3.05
C TRP A 327 20.23 -5.73 3.38
N GLY A 328 20.52 -5.49 4.66
CA GLY A 328 21.79 -4.93 5.14
C GLY A 328 21.85 -3.40 5.05
N PHE A 329 22.86 -2.84 5.73
CA PHE A 329 23.05 -1.40 5.90
C PHE A 329 23.24 -0.67 4.56
N PRO A 330 24.11 -1.13 3.64
CA PRO A 330 24.32 -0.43 2.37
C PRO A 330 23.04 -0.29 1.55
N ALA A 331 22.27 -1.38 1.39
CA ALA A 331 21.00 -1.36 0.67
C ALA A 331 19.95 -0.49 1.37
N ALA A 332 19.82 -0.60 2.69
CA ALA A 332 18.89 0.22 3.48
C ALA A 332 19.21 1.72 3.35
N PHE A 333 20.47 2.11 3.38
CA PHE A 333 20.87 3.51 3.20
C PHE A 333 20.63 4.03 1.79
N MET A 334 20.85 3.21 0.75
CA MET A 334 20.49 3.59 -0.63
C MET A 334 19.00 3.86 -0.78
N ALA A 335 18.16 3.02 -0.16
CA ALA A 335 16.71 3.19 -0.16
C ALA A 335 16.25 4.43 0.60
N LEU A 336 16.83 4.67 1.78
CA LEU A 336 16.57 5.87 2.56
C LEU A 336 17.00 7.12 1.79
N ALA A 337 18.17 7.09 1.15
CA ALA A 337 18.65 8.19 0.30
C ALA A 337 17.69 8.47 -0.85
N LEU A 338 17.20 7.45 -1.55
CA LEU A 338 16.17 7.59 -2.59
C LEU A 338 14.88 8.21 -2.05
N GLY A 339 14.39 7.74 -0.90
CA GLY A 339 13.18 8.27 -0.25
C GLY A 339 13.33 9.73 0.15
N VAL A 340 14.41 10.08 0.85
CA VAL A 340 14.71 11.46 1.26
C VAL A 340 14.86 12.36 0.04
N TRP A 341 15.58 11.91 -0.98
CA TRP A 341 15.79 12.69 -2.19
C TRP A 341 14.49 12.92 -2.97
N GLY A 342 13.61 11.91 -3.06
CA GLY A 342 12.26 12.05 -3.61
C GLY A 342 11.40 13.06 -2.83
N LEU A 343 11.43 13.01 -1.49
CA LEU A 343 10.75 13.97 -0.63
C LEU A 343 11.31 15.40 -0.77
N GLN A 344 12.63 15.57 -0.91
CA GLN A 344 13.22 16.88 -1.16
C GLN A 344 12.77 17.46 -2.50
N HIS A 345 12.69 16.64 -3.55
CA HIS A 345 12.19 17.07 -4.85
C HIS A 345 10.71 17.47 -4.78
N SER A 346 9.88 16.71 -4.08
CA SER A 346 8.47 17.03 -3.93
C SER A 346 8.22 18.29 -3.11
N VAL A 347 9.01 18.53 -2.06
CA VAL A 347 8.98 19.80 -1.29
C VAL A 347 9.32 21.00 -2.18
N ARG A 348 10.35 20.89 -3.03
CA ARG A 348 10.68 21.96 -4.00
C ARG A 348 9.52 22.21 -4.96
N HIS A 349 8.85 21.16 -5.42
CA HIS A 349 7.68 21.28 -6.30
C HIS A 349 6.49 21.95 -5.59
N LEU A 350 6.18 21.53 -4.36
CA LEU A 350 5.07 22.09 -3.57
C LEU A 350 5.27 23.56 -3.18
N ARG A 351 6.51 24.04 -3.11
CA ARG A 351 6.81 25.47 -2.90
C ARG A 351 6.60 26.32 -4.14
N ALA A 352 6.52 25.72 -5.32
CA ALA A 352 6.33 26.45 -6.56
C ALA A 352 4.90 26.99 -6.68
N VAL A 353 4.71 28.16 -7.30
CA VAL A 353 3.39 28.78 -7.49
C VAL A 353 2.42 27.88 -8.27
N ALA A 354 2.94 27.00 -9.13
CA ALA A 354 2.14 26.08 -9.93
C ALA A 354 1.58 24.87 -9.15
N SER A 355 2.00 24.66 -7.89
CA SER A 355 1.48 23.57 -7.06
C SER A 355 -0.02 23.75 -6.80
N ASN A 356 -0.79 22.68 -6.91
CA ASN A 356 -2.23 22.69 -6.67
C ASN A 356 -2.64 21.63 -5.64
N GLU A 357 -3.94 21.53 -5.37
CA GLU A 357 -4.48 20.64 -4.35
C GLU A 357 -4.26 19.15 -4.66
N LEU A 358 -4.11 18.78 -5.93
CA LEU A 358 -3.79 17.41 -6.30
C LEU A 358 -2.36 17.04 -5.92
N ASP A 359 -1.40 17.94 -6.15
CA ASP A 359 0.00 17.75 -5.73
C ASP A 359 0.09 17.60 -4.20
N ALA A 360 -0.68 18.41 -3.48
CA ALA A 360 -0.77 18.37 -2.03
C ALA A 360 -1.34 17.05 -1.51
N GLY A 361 -2.46 16.58 -2.08
CA GLY A 361 -3.09 15.34 -1.67
C GLY A 361 -2.25 14.10 -2.00
N LEU A 362 -1.58 14.06 -3.15
CA LEU A 362 -0.59 13.02 -3.48
C LEU A 362 0.57 13.00 -2.48
N TRP A 363 1.11 14.18 -2.18
CA TRP A 363 2.22 14.29 -1.24
C TRP A 363 1.84 13.88 0.18
N LEU A 364 0.66 14.29 0.66
CA LEU A 364 0.12 13.86 1.94
C LEU A 364 -0.09 12.35 2.01
N ALA A 365 -0.61 11.72 0.94
CA ALA A 365 -0.80 10.28 0.89
C ALA A 365 0.55 9.53 0.98
N ILE A 366 1.55 9.94 0.19
CA ILE A 366 2.88 9.32 0.19
C ILE A 366 3.59 9.55 1.53
N LEU A 367 3.65 10.79 2.02
CA LEU A 367 4.32 11.11 3.28
C LEU A 367 3.63 10.43 4.46
N GLY A 368 2.29 10.43 4.50
CA GLY A 368 1.52 9.75 5.53
C GLY A 368 1.80 8.24 5.56
N ALA A 369 1.88 7.59 4.40
CA ALA A 369 2.26 6.19 4.29
C ALA A 369 3.71 5.93 4.76
N LEU A 370 4.67 6.81 4.43
CA LEU A 370 6.06 6.68 4.87
C LEU A 370 6.23 6.87 6.38
N VAL A 371 5.46 7.78 6.99
CA VAL A 371 5.41 7.95 8.45
C VAL A 371 4.77 6.73 9.11
N LEU A 372 3.64 6.25 8.58
CA LEU A 372 2.99 5.03 9.06
C LEU A 372 3.91 3.80 8.94
N ALA A 373 4.74 3.72 7.90
CA ALA A 373 5.70 2.63 7.70
C ALA A 373 6.76 2.52 8.81
N GLN A 374 6.86 3.51 9.71
CA GLN A 374 7.72 3.44 10.89
C GLN A 374 7.06 2.72 12.08
N VAL A 375 5.78 2.38 12.00
CA VAL A 375 5.05 1.70 13.09
C VAL A 375 4.08 0.61 12.62
N ASP A 376 4.04 0.34 11.31
CA ASP A 376 3.18 -0.65 10.67
C ASP A 376 3.81 -1.25 9.39
N GLY A 377 3.27 -2.38 8.94
CA GLY A 377 3.72 -3.18 7.80
C GLY A 377 3.40 -2.63 6.41
N VAL A 378 3.52 -1.32 6.18
CA VAL A 378 3.12 -0.67 4.91
C VAL A 378 3.79 -1.29 3.68
N PHE A 379 5.07 -1.67 3.79
CA PHE A 379 5.89 -2.21 2.70
C PHE A 379 5.84 -3.74 2.55
N VAL A 380 4.92 -4.39 3.27
CA VAL A 380 4.70 -5.84 3.14
C VAL A 380 3.27 -6.18 2.80
N MET A 381 2.33 -5.24 2.88
CA MET A 381 0.92 -5.48 2.58
C MET A 381 0.61 -5.26 1.10
N PRO A 382 0.02 -6.25 0.40
CA PRO A 382 -0.16 -6.22 -1.06
C PRO A 382 -1.00 -5.04 -1.53
N TYR A 383 -2.08 -4.74 -0.80
CA TYR A 383 -2.97 -3.66 -1.18
C TYR A 383 -2.29 -2.30 -1.03
N THR A 384 -1.69 -2.07 0.14
CA THR A 384 -1.01 -0.82 0.50
C THR A 384 0.16 -0.52 -0.43
N GLU A 385 1.07 -1.46 -0.63
CA GLU A 385 2.29 -1.19 -1.39
C GLU A 385 2.01 -0.94 -2.89
N THR A 386 0.97 -1.57 -3.44
CA THR A 386 0.54 -1.34 -4.83
C THR A 386 -0.02 0.07 -5.01
N TRP A 387 -0.89 0.51 -4.09
CA TRP A 387 -1.38 1.90 -4.10
C TRP A 387 -0.23 2.89 -3.92
N LEU A 388 0.69 2.62 -3.00
CA LEU A 388 1.86 3.48 -2.80
C LEU A 388 2.71 3.59 -4.07
N ALA A 389 2.97 2.47 -4.77
CA ALA A 389 3.71 2.46 -6.03
C ALA A 389 3.01 3.27 -7.12
N LEU A 390 1.68 3.14 -7.26
CA LEU A 390 0.89 3.92 -8.22
C LEU A 390 0.92 5.42 -7.90
N LEU A 391 0.76 5.80 -6.63
CA LEU A 391 0.82 7.19 -6.19
C LEU A 391 2.20 7.80 -6.38
N ILE A 392 3.28 7.05 -6.09
CA ILE A 392 4.65 7.44 -6.41
C ILE A 392 4.83 7.62 -7.92
N GLY A 393 4.28 6.73 -8.74
CA GLY A 393 4.32 6.84 -10.20
C GLY A 393 3.64 8.12 -10.70
N ILE A 394 2.43 8.42 -10.21
CA ILE A 394 1.72 9.67 -10.53
C ILE A 394 2.52 10.89 -10.05
N ALA A 395 3.07 10.84 -8.83
CA ALA A 395 3.95 11.89 -8.31
C ALA A 395 5.17 12.12 -9.23
N LEU A 396 5.82 11.06 -9.71
CA LEU A 396 6.92 11.15 -10.67
C LEU A 396 6.46 11.77 -12.00
N ALA A 397 5.29 11.38 -12.53
CA ALA A 397 4.72 11.95 -13.75
C ALA A 397 4.62 13.48 -13.68
N ARG A 398 4.21 13.99 -12.52
CA ARG A 398 3.90 15.39 -12.26
C ARG A 398 5.12 16.22 -11.84
N TRP A 399 5.93 15.67 -10.95
CA TRP A 399 7.00 16.42 -10.28
C TRP A 399 8.36 16.30 -10.98
N ALA A 400 8.55 15.26 -11.81
CA ALA A 400 9.76 15.14 -12.62
C ALA A 400 9.77 16.15 -13.76
N LYS A 401 10.96 16.60 -14.15
CA LYS A 401 11.12 17.39 -15.38
C LYS A 401 10.84 16.48 -16.59
N PRO A 402 10.14 16.99 -17.63
CA PRO A 402 9.97 16.21 -18.85
C PRO A 402 11.34 15.91 -19.45
N ALA A 403 11.65 14.63 -19.61
CA ALA A 403 12.87 14.14 -20.21
C ALA A 403 12.61 12.75 -20.80
N THR A 404 13.32 12.40 -21.86
CA THR A 404 13.28 11.08 -22.48
C THR A 404 14.13 10.11 -21.67
N PRO A 405 13.61 8.92 -21.29
CA PRO A 405 14.40 7.90 -20.64
C PRO A 405 15.65 7.53 -21.45
N LEU A 406 16.77 7.29 -20.77
CA LEU A 406 17.98 6.77 -21.40
C LEU A 406 17.74 5.35 -21.91
N LEU A 407 18.41 4.95 -22.99
CA LEU A 407 18.38 3.55 -23.47
C LEU A 407 18.81 2.57 -22.36
N ALA A 408 19.79 2.96 -21.53
CA ALA A 408 20.21 2.19 -20.37
C ALA A 408 19.06 1.94 -19.37
N GLN A 409 18.17 2.91 -19.15
CA GLN A 409 16.98 2.74 -18.30
C GLN A 409 16.01 1.73 -18.92
N GLN A 410 15.75 1.81 -20.23
CA GLN A 410 14.84 0.89 -20.92
C GLN A 410 15.38 -0.55 -20.90
N LEU A 411 16.67 -0.72 -21.18
CA LEU A 411 17.35 -2.02 -21.10
C LEU A 411 17.35 -2.55 -19.66
N ALA A 412 17.63 -1.71 -18.67
CA ALA A 412 17.56 -2.11 -17.27
C ALA A 412 16.14 -2.59 -16.90
N CYS A 413 15.10 -1.85 -17.27
CA CYS A 413 13.70 -2.27 -17.09
C CYS A 413 13.42 -3.63 -17.75
N ALA A 414 13.89 -3.85 -18.98
CA ALA A 414 13.70 -5.12 -19.68
C ALA A 414 14.41 -6.29 -18.97
N ILE A 415 15.65 -6.07 -18.51
CA ILE A 415 16.43 -7.09 -17.80
C ILE A 415 15.77 -7.45 -16.47
N VAL A 416 15.40 -6.46 -15.67
CA VAL A 416 14.80 -6.71 -14.34
C VAL A 416 13.35 -7.22 -14.43
N ALA A 417 12.68 -7.07 -15.58
CA ALA A 417 11.37 -7.68 -15.81
C ALA A 417 11.43 -9.22 -15.85
N ILE A 418 12.55 -9.80 -16.28
CA ILE A 418 12.72 -11.26 -16.38
C ILE A 418 12.54 -11.95 -15.02
N PRO A 419 13.27 -11.60 -13.95
CA PRO A 419 13.08 -12.25 -12.65
C PRO A 419 11.71 -11.96 -12.03
N VAL A 420 11.06 -10.83 -12.34
CA VAL A 420 9.66 -10.61 -11.97
C VAL A 420 8.79 -11.68 -12.60
N LEU A 421 8.85 -11.85 -13.92
CA LEU A 421 8.04 -12.85 -14.63
C LEU A 421 8.33 -14.28 -14.20
N VAL A 422 9.61 -14.65 -14.04
CA VAL A 422 10.01 -16.01 -13.68
C VAL A 422 9.60 -16.35 -12.26
N VAL A 423 9.99 -15.52 -11.27
CA VAL A 423 9.74 -15.83 -9.86
C VAL A 423 8.27 -15.69 -9.53
N LEU A 424 7.65 -14.57 -9.90
CA LEU A 424 6.24 -14.33 -9.58
C LEU A 424 5.29 -15.17 -10.46
N GLY A 425 5.69 -15.49 -11.70
CA GLY A 425 4.97 -16.45 -12.53
C GLY A 425 4.99 -17.86 -11.91
N LYS A 426 6.15 -18.31 -11.39
CA LYS A 426 6.25 -19.57 -10.64
C LYS A 426 5.30 -19.58 -9.44
N VAL A 427 5.23 -18.48 -8.68
CA VAL A 427 4.30 -18.33 -7.55
C VAL A 427 2.83 -18.46 -8.01
N LEU A 428 2.43 -17.79 -9.10
CA LEU A 428 1.05 -17.87 -9.61
C LEU A 428 0.67 -19.27 -10.09
N ILE A 429 1.60 -19.98 -10.72
CA ILE A 429 1.32 -21.29 -11.35
C ILE A 429 1.39 -22.41 -10.31
N ASN A 430 2.39 -22.38 -9.42
CA ASN A 430 2.70 -23.51 -8.55
C ASN A 430 2.13 -23.36 -7.14
N GLU A 431 2.09 -22.14 -6.58
CA GLU A 431 1.68 -21.93 -5.18
C GLU A 431 0.23 -21.49 -5.06
N ALA A 432 -0.19 -20.51 -5.88
CA ALA A 432 -1.52 -19.95 -5.77
C ALA A 432 -2.65 -21.01 -5.79
N PRO A 433 -2.62 -22.05 -6.66
CA PRO A 433 -3.66 -23.07 -6.65
C PRO A 433 -3.72 -23.90 -5.35
N GLY A 434 -2.60 -24.06 -4.64
CA GLY A 434 -2.47 -24.88 -3.42
C GLY A 434 -2.66 -24.12 -2.11
N LEU A 435 -2.76 -22.78 -2.14
CA LEU A 435 -2.72 -21.93 -0.94
C LEU A 435 -3.68 -22.34 0.18
N PHE A 436 -4.91 -22.73 -0.16
CA PHE A 436 -5.90 -23.13 0.85
C PHE A 436 -5.49 -24.40 1.60
N GLN A 437 -4.94 -25.39 0.88
CA GLN A 437 -4.49 -26.64 1.46
C GLN A 437 -3.25 -26.40 2.31
N ASP A 438 -2.29 -25.64 1.79
CA ASP A 438 -1.06 -25.27 2.49
C ASP A 438 -1.33 -24.49 3.78
N TYR A 439 -2.29 -23.57 3.75
CA TYR A 439 -2.69 -22.79 4.92
C TYR A 439 -3.29 -23.69 6.02
N ASN A 440 -4.20 -24.58 5.65
CA ASN A 440 -4.84 -25.49 6.62
C ASN A 440 -3.85 -26.47 7.24
N VAL A 441 -2.91 -27.00 6.44
CA VAL A 441 -1.82 -27.87 6.94
C VAL A 441 -0.94 -27.08 7.90
N HIS A 442 -0.55 -25.85 7.55
CA HIS A 442 0.31 -25.03 8.40
C HIS A 442 -0.34 -24.69 9.75
N MET A 443 -1.60 -24.24 9.72
CA MET A 443 -2.37 -23.90 10.93
C MET A 443 -2.66 -25.14 11.80
N GLY A 444 -2.98 -26.28 11.18
CA GLY A 444 -3.31 -27.52 11.88
C GLY A 444 -2.10 -28.21 12.53
N VAL A 445 -0.93 -28.16 11.87
CA VAL A 445 0.29 -28.82 12.35
C VAL A 445 1.04 -27.97 13.37
N GLN A 446 1.11 -26.64 13.17
CA GLN A 446 1.99 -25.79 13.99
C GLN A 446 1.28 -25.04 15.13
N ARG A 447 -0.06 -24.98 15.16
CA ARG A 447 -0.84 -24.15 16.12
C ARG A 447 -0.35 -22.70 16.20
N ILE A 448 0.21 -22.18 15.11
CA ILE A 448 0.69 -20.80 14.99
C ILE A 448 -0.39 -20.01 14.25
N ASP A 449 -0.86 -18.91 14.84
CA ASP A 449 -1.78 -18.00 14.16
C ASP A 449 -1.12 -17.33 12.95
N GLY A 450 -1.92 -17.05 11.91
CA GLY A 450 -1.42 -16.38 10.71
C GLY A 450 -0.83 -15.00 11.00
N ALA A 451 0.38 -14.74 10.50
CA ALA A 451 1.09 -13.47 10.66
C ALA A 451 1.44 -12.90 9.27
N PRO A 452 0.49 -12.29 8.55
CA PRO A 452 0.63 -12.04 7.11
C PRO A 452 1.95 -11.37 6.71
N ARG A 453 2.64 -11.96 5.72
CA ARG A 453 3.86 -11.42 5.10
C ARG A 453 3.70 -11.49 3.58
N PHE A 454 4.28 -12.50 2.92
CA PHE A 454 4.04 -12.71 1.50
C PHE A 454 2.61 -13.24 1.31
N TRP A 455 2.33 -14.42 1.85
CA TRP A 455 0.99 -14.97 2.06
C TRP A 455 0.50 -14.73 3.49
N SER A 456 -0.76 -15.08 3.77
CA SER A 456 -1.41 -14.99 5.09
C SER A 456 -0.71 -15.81 6.17
N GLN A 457 -0.10 -16.93 5.78
CA GLN A 457 0.68 -17.83 6.64
C GLN A 457 1.88 -17.12 7.29
N GLY A 458 2.60 -16.28 6.55
CA GLY A 458 3.57 -15.34 7.12
C GLY A 458 4.99 -15.85 7.38
N TRP A 459 5.12 -16.99 8.05
CA TRP A 459 6.40 -17.55 8.52
C TRP A 459 7.12 -18.39 7.44
N ILE A 460 8.45 -18.48 7.47
CA ILE A 460 9.21 -19.34 6.52
C ILE A 460 10.24 -20.21 7.25
N PRO A 461 10.68 -21.34 6.66
CA PRO A 461 10.08 -22.02 5.51
C PRO A 461 8.74 -22.66 5.91
N ASN A 462 7.88 -22.90 4.93
CA ASN A 462 6.65 -23.67 5.18
C ASN A 462 7.04 -25.14 5.45
N ARG A 463 7.32 -25.49 6.72
CA ARG A 463 7.54 -26.88 7.15
C ARG A 463 6.20 -27.62 7.17
N GLY A 464 5.67 -27.88 5.99
CA GLY A 464 4.42 -28.61 5.74
C GLY A 464 4.56 -29.72 4.69
N VAL A 465 5.72 -29.85 4.05
CA VAL A 465 6.10 -31.02 3.24
C VAL A 465 7.25 -31.68 3.98
N ALA A 466 7.02 -32.90 4.45
CA ALA A 466 8.07 -33.75 5.01
C ALA A 466 9.22 -33.89 4.01
N ASP A 467 10.45 -33.89 4.52
CA ASP A 467 11.61 -34.42 3.79
C ASP A 467 11.34 -35.85 3.27
#